data_AF-X1TPA4-F1
#
_entry.id   AF-X1TPA4-F1
#
_cell.length_a   1.000
_cell.length_b   1.000
_cell.length_c   1.000
_cell.angle_alpha   90.00
_cell.angle_beta   90.00
_cell.angle_gamma   90.00
#
_symmetry.space_group_name_H-M   'P 1'
#
loop_
_entity.id
_entity.type
_entity.pdbx_description
1 polymer ?
#
loop_
_entity_poly.entity_id
_entity_poly.type
_entity_poly.pdbx_seq_one_letter_code
_entity_poly.pdbx_strand_id
1 'polypeptide(L)'
;TLLSQEDSQIWEPGAALPAERMGNLRQAHELGLETWVSCEPVIYPEATFELIKLTAPFVDHYKVGTLNYHPHGKTIDWCKFAKDVIAILEGYGCKYYIKNDLRRYL
;
A
#
# COMPACT_ATOMS: atom_id res chain seq x y z
N THR A 1 -5.54 -0.61 -0.47
CA THR A 1 -6.80 0.01 -0.03
C THR A 1 -6.61 1.49 -0.05
N LEU A 2 -7.62 2.23 -0.49
CA LEU A 2 -7.70 3.67 -0.19
C LEU A 2 -8.33 3.85 1.19
N LEU A 3 -7.94 4.87 1.95
CA LEU A 3 -8.44 5.06 3.32
C LEU A 3 -9.80 5.76 3.36
N SER A 4 -10.05 6.63 2.37
CA SER A 4 -11.36 7.25 2.17
C SER A 4 -12.35 6.19 1.69
N GLN A 5 -13.52 6.11 2.33
CA GLN A 5 -14.61 5.25 1.90
C GLN A 5 -15.09 5.63 0.49
N GLU A 6 -15.17 6.92 0.18
CA GLU A 6 -15.61 7.40 -1.13
C GLU A 6 -14.63 6.96 -2.23
N ASP A 7 -13.34 7.21 -2.05
CA ASP A 7 -12.32 6.77 -3.01
C ASP A 7 -12.29 5.24 -3.12
N SER A 8 -12.42 4.52 -2.00
CA SER A 8 -12.49 3.07 -1.99
C SER A 8 -13.70 2.55 -2.79
N GLN A 9 -14.85 3.23 -2.71
CA GLN A 9 -16.03 2.84 -3.49
C GLN A 9 -15.87 3.17 -4.98
N ILE A 10 -15.12 4.21 -5.34
CA ILE A 10 -14.84 4.56 -6.73
C ILE A 10 -13.84 3.57 -7.35
N TRP A 11 -12.72 3.33 -6.67
CA TRP A 11 -11.59 2.57 -7.22
C TRP A 11 -11.63 1.07 -6.91
N GLU A 12 -12.27 0.69 -5.82
CA GLU A 12 -12.37 -0.69 -5.34
C GLU A 12 -13.85 -1.06 -5.00
N PRO A 13 -14.85 -0.83 -5.89
CA PRO A 13 -16.29 -0.89 -5.58
C PRO A 13 -16.79 -2.23 -5.04
N GLY A 14 -16.11 -3.33 -5.39
CA GLY A 14 -16.45 -4.68 -4.92
C GLY A 14 -15.67 -5.13 -3.69
N ALA A 15 -14.77 -4.30 -3.17
CA ALA A 15 -13.96 -4.64 -2.01
C ALA A 15 -14.70 -4.31 -0.70
N ALA A 16 -14.38 -5.07 0.36
CA ALA A 16 -14.74 -4.70 1.72
C ALA A 16 -14.19 -3.31 2.07
N LEU A 17 -14.83 -2.63 3.02
CA LEU A 17 -14.43 -1.29 3.43
C LEU A 17 -12.99 -1.29 3.97
N PRO A 18 -12.24 -0.17 3.83
CA PRO A 18 -10.85 -0.11 4.26
C PRO A 18 -10.64 -0.50 5.73
N ALA A 19 -11.54 -0.05 6.61
CA ALA A 19 -11.51 -0.37 8.03
C ALA A 19 -11.68 -1.86 8.31
N GLU A 20 -12.60 -2.53 7.60
CA GLU A 20 -12.83 -3.97 7.73
C GLU A 20 -11.61 -4.77 7.27
N ARG A 21 -11.03 -4.40 6.14
CA ARG A 21 -9.81 -5.04 5.61
C ARG A 21 -8.64 -4.94 6.58
N MET A 22 -8.41 -3.76 7.16
CA MET A 22 -7.37 -3.56 8.17
C MET A 22 -7.66 -4.32 9.47
N GLY A 23 -8.94 -4.39 9.88
CA GLY A 23 -9.37 -5.20 11.02
C GLY A 23 -9.06 -6.68 10.84
N ASN A 24 -9.31 -7.23 9.64
CA ASN A 24 -9.01 -8.62 9.32
C ASN A 24 -7.50 -8.90 9.34
N LEU A 25 -6.67 -7.98 8.82
CA LEU A 25 -5.21 -8.10 8.90
C LEU A 25 -4.72 -8.08 10.35
N ARG A 26 -5.24 -7.15 11.16
CA ARG A 26 -4.90 -7.08 12.59
C ARG A 26 -5.26 -8.37 13.32
N GLN A 27 -6.48 -8.88 13.11
CA GLN A 27 -6.91 -10.12 13.74
C GLN A 27 -6.05 -11.31 13.29
N ALA A 28 -5.69 -11.40 12.01
CA ALA A 28 -4.80 -12.45 11.54
C ALA A 28 -3.42 -12.40 12.22
N HIS A 29 -2.83 -11.20 12.33
CA HIS A 29 -1.57 -10.99 13.02
C HIS A 29 -1.66 -11.35 14.52
N GLU A 30 -2.74 -10.95 15.20
CA GLU A 30 -3.00 -11.28 16.61
C GLU A 30 -3.16 -12.80 16.85
N LEU A 31 -3.61 -13.54 15.83
CA LEU A 31 -3.68 -15.01 15.85
C LEU A 31 -2.33 -15.68 15.53
N GLY A 32 -1.25 -14.92 15.32
CA GLY A 32 0.06 -15.42 14.98
C GLY A 32 0.20 -15.86 13.52
N LEU A 33 -0.72 -15.45 12.63
CA LEU A 33 -0.61 -15.68 11.20
C LEU A 33 0.27 -14.60 10.57
N GLU A 34 1.17 -15.01 9.69
CA GLU A 34 1.98 -14.06 8.91
C GLU A 34 1.08 -13.26 7.96
N THR A 35 1.22 -11.95 8.02
CA THR A 35 0.40 -11.00 7.26
C THR A 35 1.23 -10.26 6.22
N TRP A 36 0.61 -9.97 5.08
CA TRP A 36 1.27 -9.20 4.03
C TRP A 36 0.29 -8.36 3.24
N VAL A 37 0.78 -7.23 2.72
CA VAL A 37 0.00 -6.29 1.91
C VAL A 37 0.72 -6.00 0.61
N SER A 38 0.00 -6.14 -0.51
CA SER A 38 0.41 -5.58 -1.80
C SER A 38 -0.18 -4.17 -1.94
N CYS A 39 0.65 -3.15 -1.88
CA CYS A 39 0.32 -1.76 -2.18
C CYS A 39 0.30 -1.58 -3.71
N GLU A 40 -0.71 -2.15 -4.36
CA GLU A 40 -0.95 -1.98 -5.79
C GLU A 40 -2.46 -2.16 -6.12
N PRO A 41 -2.96 -1.46 -7.16
CA PRO A 41 -2.30 -0.33 -7.80
C PRO A 41 -2.19 0.88 -6.85
N VAL A 42 -1.15 1.70 -7.03
CA VAL A 42 -0.99 2.97 -6.29
C VAL A 42 -1.78 4.06 -7.01
N ILE A 43 -2.91 4.48 -6.43
CA ILE A 43 -3.77 5.55 -6.98
C ILE A 43 -3.31 6.92 -6.48
N TYR A 44 -3.13 7.06 -5.18
CA TYR A 44 -2.60 8.26 -4.54
C TYR A 44 -1.38 7.87 -3.70
N PRO A 45 -0.18 8.41 -3.97
CA PRO A 45 1.03 8.17 -3.18
C PRO A 45 0.80 8.33 -1.67
N GLU A 46 0.14 9.42 -1.28
CA GLU A 46 -0.09 9.79 0.12
C GLU A 46 -1.00 8.77 0.83
N ALA A 47 -2.02 8.26 0.13
CA ALA A 47 -2.88 7.22 0.70
C ALA A 47 -2.10 5.92 0.96
N THR A 48 -1.11 5.60 0.12
CA THR A 48 -0.23 4.44 0.32
C THR A 48 0.69 4.65 1.52
N PHE A 49 1.23 5.86 1.68
CA PHE A 49 2.05 6.22 2.84
C PHE A 49 1.27 6.08 4.14
N GLU A 50 0.08 6.68 4.23
CA GLU A 50 -0.76 6.59 5.42
C GLU A 50 -1.22 5.17 5.71
N LEU A 51 -1.52 4.37 4.67
CA LEU A 51 -1.82 2.96 4.85
C LEU A 51 -0.66 2.21 5.52
N ILE A 52 0.57 2.41 5.04
CA ILE A 52 1.74 1.75 5.64
C ILE A 52 1.90 2.18 7.11
N LYS A 53 1.83 3.48 7.41
CA LYS A 53 1.94 3.98 8.79
C LYS A 53 0.91 3.37 9.73
N LEU A 54 -0.35 3.27 9.28
CA LEU A 54 -1.45 2.73 10.08
C LEU A 54 -1.35 1.22 10.28
N THR A 55 -0.79 0.50 9.29
CA THR A 55 -0.78 -0.97 9.27
C THR A 55 0.53 -1.60 9.70
N ALA A 56 1.63 -0.84 9.75
CA ALA A 56 2.96 -1.32 10.15
C ALA A 56 2.98 -2.09 11.48
N PRO A 57 2.17 -1.76 12.51
CA PRO A 57 2.13 -2.54 13.75
C PRO A 57 1.58 -3.96 13.62
N PHE A 58 0.93 -4.32 12.51
CA PHE A 58 0.25 -5.60 12.33
C PHE A 58 0.34 -6.14 10.89
N VAL A 59 1.27 -5.64 10.10
CA VAL A 59 1.59 -6.16 8.76
C VAL A 59 3.06 -6.51 8.71
N ASP A 60 3.34 -7.79 8.52
CA ASP A 60 4.70 -8.32 8.59
C ASP A 60 5.52 -8.02 7.33
N HIS A 61 4.85 -7.98 6.17
CA HIS A 61 5.49 -7.84 4.87
C HIS A 61 4.72 -6.95 3.89
N TYR A 62 5.42 -6.04 3.20
CA TYR A 62 4.85 -5.20 2.14
C TYR A 62 5.40 -5.54 0.76
N LYS A 63 4.56 -5.38 -0.26
CA LYS A 63 5.00 -5.34 -1.66
C LYS A 63 4.49 -4.05 -2.27
N VAL A 64 5.33 -3.30 -2.98
CA VAL A 64 4.93 -2.02 -3.56
C VAL A 64 5.18 -2.03 -5.07
N GLY A 65 4.16 -1.66 -5.83
CA GLY A 65 4.19 -1.58 -7.30
C GLY A 65 3.57 -0.30 -7.82
N THR A 66 3.48 -0.17 -9.14
CA THR A 66 2.90 1.01 -9.81
C THR A 66 1.46 0.77 -10.25
N LEU A 67 0.75 1.84 -10.60
CA LEU A 67 -0.49 1.74 -11.36
C LEU A 67 -0.15 1.57 -12.86
N ASN A 68 -0.21 0.34 -13.35
CA ASN A 68 0.09 0.02 -14.74
C ASN A 68 -1.12 0.26 -15.66
N TYR A 69 -0.84 0.65 -16.91
CA TYR A 69 -1.83 0.76 -18.02
C TYR A 69 -2.99 1.75 -17.85
N HIS A 70 -3.05 2.50 -16.76
CA HIS A 70 -4.07 3.52 -16.53
C HIS A 70 -3.51 4.95 -16.72
N PRO A 71 -4.22 5.87 -17.39
CA PRO A 71 -3.74 7.24 -17.63
C PRO A 71 -3.39 8.00 -16.35
N HIS A 72 -4.11 7.76 -15.26
CA HIS A 72 -3.81 8.32 -13.93
C HIS A 72 -2.39 8.01 -13.46
N GLY A 73 -1.82 6.85 -13.83
CA GLY A 73 -0.44 6.54 -13.47
C GLY A 73 0.59 7.53 -14.05
N LYS A 74 0.24 8.28 -15.10
CA LYS A 74 1.11 9.32 -15.68
C LYS A 74 1.13 10.62 -14.87
N THR A 75 0.21 10.79 -13.92
CA THR A 75 0.16 11.97 -13.05
C THR A 75 1.02 11.80 -11.79
N ILE A 76 1.51 10.59 -11.53
CA ILE A 76 2.31 10.24 -10.36
C ILE A 76 3.80 10.35 -10.69
N ASP A 77 4.55 11.08 -9.88
CA ASP A 77 6.01 11.06 -9.91
C ASP A 77 6.52 9.77 -9.26
N TRP A 78 6.77 8.75 -10.10
CA TRP A 78 7.21 7.44 -9.65
C TRP A 78 8.60 7.45 -9.02
N CYS A 79 9.50 8.32 -9.46
CA CYS A 79 10.85 8.44 -8.88
C CYS A 79 10.76 8.98 -7.46
N LYS A 80 9.95 10.03 -7.24
CA LYS A 80 9.69 10.57 -5.91
C LYS A 80 8.97 9.56 -5.03
N PHE A 81 7.89 8.96 -5.53
CA PHE A 81 7.12 7.95 -4.78
C PHE A 81 7.99 6.77 -4.34
N ALA A 82 8.86 6.24 -5.23
CA ALA A 82 9.72 5.11 -4.91
C ALA A 82 10.69 5.42 -3.76
N LYS A 83 11.30 6.62 -3.76
CA LYS A 83 12.20 7.07 -2.69
C LYS A 83 11.44 7.28 -1.38
N ASP A 84 10.30 7.96 -1.45
CA ASP A 84 9.49 8.31 -0.28
C ASP A 84 8.90 7.05 0.39
N VAL A 85 8.39 6.09 -0.39
CA VAL A 85 7.81 4.85 0.17
C VAL A 85 8.86 3.96 0.82
N ILE A 86 10.07 3.89 0.26
CA ILE A 86 11.18 3.14 0.85
C ILE A 86 11.58 3.77 2.19
N ALA A 87 11.76 5.10 2.23
CA ALA A 87 12.11 5.79 3.47
C ALA A 87 11.06 5.57 4.57
N ILE A 88 9.77 5.53 4.22
CA ILE A 88 8.70 5.20 5.18
C ILE A 88 8.83 3.74 5.64
N LEU A 89 8.91 2.77 4.73
CA LEU A 89 9.01 1.35 5.08
C LEU A 89 10.23 1.06 5.97
N GLU A 90 11.39 1.63 5.64
CA GLU A 90 12.60 1.54 6.45
C GLU A 90 12.43 2.23 7.81
N GLY A 91 11.80 3.42 7.84
CA GLY A 91 11.54 4.16 9.08
C GLY A 91 10.64 3.42 10.07
N TYR A 92 9.75 2.55 9.59
CA TYR A 92 8.92 1.68 10.43
C TYR A 92 9.52 0.27 10.63
N GLY A 93 10.70 -0.02 10.08
CA GLY A 93 11.34 -1.33 10.17
C GLY A 93 10.57 -2.45 9.47
N CYS A 94 9.73 -2.11 8.49
CA CYS A 94 8.92 -3.08 7.76
C CYS A 94 9.79 -3.92 6.82
N LYS A 95 9.47 -5.20 6.66
CA LYS A 95 10.04 -6.00 5.56
C LYS A 95 9.28 -5.66 4.28
N TYR A 96 9.98 -5.47 3.17
CA TYR A 96 9.33 -5.09 1.92
C TYR A 96 9.98 -5.66 0.66
N TYR A 97 9.20 -5.66 -0.43
CA TYR A 97 9.65 -5.94 -1.78
C TYR A 97 9.15 -4.86 -2.74
N ILE A 98 10.08 -4.12 -3.36
CA ILE A 98 9.76 -3.18 -4.44
C ILE A 98 9.66 -3.96 -5.75
N LYS A 99 8.49 -3.96 -6.40
CA LYS A 99 8.25 -4.68 -7.65
C LYS A 99 9.02 -4.07 -8.82
N ASN A 100 9.28 -4.85 -9.87
CA ASN A 100 10.10 -4.44 -11.02
C ASN A 100 9.57 -3.17 -11.71
N ASP A 101 8.25 -3.01 -11.73
CA ASP A 101 7.58 -1.88 -12.35
C ASP A 101 7.82 -0.56 -11.60
N LEU A 102 8.04 -0.61 -10.29
CA LEU A 102 8.45 0.54 -9.47
C LEU A 102 9.98 0.65 -9.37
N ARG A 103 10.69 -0.48 -9.29
CA ARG A 103 12.15 -0.53 -9.10
C ARG A 103 12.92 0.17 -10.21
N ARG A 104 12.39 0.20 -11.43
CA ARG A 104 13.01 0.92 -12.57
C ARG A 104 13.14 2.44 -12.37
N TYR A 105 12.51 3.00 -11.34
CA TYR A 105 12.57 4.42 -10.99
C TYR A 105 13.53 4.73 -9.81
N LEU A 106 14.25 3.72 -9.32
CA LEU A 106 15.27 3.85 -8.26
C LEU A 106 16.65 4.14 -8.83
#